data_AF-A0A9E5KFN1-F1
#
_entry.id   AF-A0A9E5KFN1-F1
#
_cell.length_a   1.000
_cell.length_b   1.000
_cell.length_c   1.000
_cell.angle_alpha   90.00
_cell.angle_beta   90.00
_cell.angle_gamma   90.00
#
_symmetry.space_group_name_H-M   'P 1'
#
loop_
_entity.id
_entity.type
_entity.pdbx_description
1 polymer ?
#
loop_
_entity_poly.entity_id
_entity_poly.type
_entity_poly.pdbx_seq_one_letter_code
_entity_poly.pdbx_strand_id
1 'polypeptide(L)' 'MSKRFVVSLTRGCDDTDRATVALVVANAALGSDRDTVVFLSIEGVRL' A
#
# COMPACT_ATOMS: atom_id res chain seq x y z
N MET A 1 7.73 -17.66 10.99
CA MET A 1 7.71 -16.23 10.58
C MET A 1 6.39 -15.95 9.88
N SER A 2 5.57 -15.03 10.39
CA SER A 2 4.33 -14.62 9.71
C SER A 2 4.65 -14.08 8.33
N LYS A 3 3.99 -14.60 7.29
CA LYS A 3 4.09 -14.06 5.93
C LYS A 3 3.33 -12.73 5.88
N ARG A 4 4.04 -11.63 6.15
CA ARG A 4 3.48 -10.28 6.01
C ARG A 4 3.22 -9.95 4.55
N PHE A 5 2.09 -9.35 4.27
CA PHE A 5 1.74 -8.82 2.97
C PHE A 5 2.20 -7.35 2.91
N VAL A 6 3.19 -7.06 2.08
CA VAL A 6 3.77 -5.71 1.98
C VAL A 6 3.39 -5.08 0.66
N VAL A 7 2.72 -3.94 0.72
CA VAL A 7 2.40 -3.11 -0.45
C VAL A 7 3.40 -1.96 -0.52
N SER A 8 4.23 -1.92 -1.55
CA SER A 8 5.17 -0.82 -1.79
C SER A 8 4.48 0.29 -2.58
N LEU A 9 4.25 1.43 -1.94
CA LEU A 9 3.60 2.59 -2.53
C LEU A 9 4.65 3.67 -2.81
N THR A 10 4.87 3.93 -4.10
CA THR A 10 5.93 4.85 -4.61
C THR A 10 5.41 6.16 -5.19
N ARG A 11 4.09 6.27 -5.38
CA ARG A 11 3.39 7.41 -6.01
C ARG A 11 2.43 8.07 -5.05
N GLY A 12 2.28 9.38 -5.14
CA GLY A 12 1.41 10.17 -4.27
C GLY A 12 0.52 11.11 -5.07
N CYS A 13 0.64 12.41 -4.83
CA CYS A 13 -0.12 13.43 -5.57
C CYS A 13 0.24 13.52 -7.06
N ASP A 14 1.37 12.94 -7.48
CA ASP A 14 1.80 12.89 -8.88
C ASP A 14 1.04 11.85 -9.72
N ASP A 15 0.47 10.83 -9.08
CA ASP A 15 -0.32 9.76 -9.69
C ASP A 15 -1.28 9.18 -8.63
N THR A 16 -2.37 9.93 -8.40
CA THR A 16 -3.37 9.62 -7.38
C THR A 16 -4.14 8.34 -7.66
N ASP A 17 -4.26 7.94 -8.94
CA ASP A 17 -4.93 6.71 -9.33
C ASP A 17 -4.14 5.50 -8.85
N ARG A 18 -2.82 5.49 -9.08
CA ARG A 18 -1.94 4.41 -8.61
C ARG A 18 -1.85 4.38 -7.09
N ALA A 19 -1.80 5.53 -6.42
CA ALA A 19 -1.86 5.61 -4.97
C ALA A 19 -3.15 4.99 -4.41
N THR A 20 -4.29 5.29 -5.03
CA THR A 20 -5.60 4.74 -4.64
C THR A 20 -5.64 3.23 -4.79
N VAL A 21 -5.16 2.69 -5.92
CA VAL A 21 -5.11 1.24 -6.14
C VAL A 21 -4.23 0.54 -5.09
N ALA A 22 -3.09 1.12 -4.72
CA ALA A 22 -2.23 0.55 -3.69
C ALA A 22 -2.95 0.40 -2.34
N LEU A 23 -3.74 1.42 -1.94
CA LEU A 23 -4.53 1.37 -0.71
C LEU A 23 -5.71 0.41 -0.79
N VAL A 24 -6.37 0.30 -1.95
CA VAL A 24 -7.45 -0.70 -2.15
C VAL A 24 -6.91 -2.12 -2.03
N VAL A 25 -5.75 -2.40 -2.63
CA VAL A 25 -5.10 -3.72 -2.53
C VAL A 25 -4.67 -4.01 -1.09
N ALA A 26 -4.13 -3.02 -0.37
CA ALA A 26 -3.79 -3.17 1.05
C ALA A 26 -5.03 -3.49 1.89
N ASN A 27 -6.15 -2.79 1.68
CA ASN A 27 -7.41 -3.07 2.37
C ASN A 27 -7.98 -4.45 2.03
N ALA A 28 -7.87 -4.89 0.78
CA ALA A 28 -8.30 -6.24 0.39
C ALA A 28 -7.46 -7.34 1.08
N ALA A 29 -6.16 -7.13 1.22
CA ALA A 29 -5.28 -8.03 1.95
C ALA A 29 -5.59 -8.06 3.46
N LEU A 30 -5.82 -6.88 4.05
CA LEU A 30 -6.24 -6.75 5.45
C LEU A 30 -7.57 -7.48 5.71
N GLY A 31 -8.56 -7.29 4.83
CA GLY A 31 -9.85 -7.99 4.91
C GLY A 31 -9.78 -9.50 4.65
N SER A 32 -8.63 -10.01 4.18
CA SER A 32 -8.35 -11.43 3.98
C SER A 32 -7.48 -12.02 5.10
N ASP A 33 -7.51 -11.41 6.30
CA ASP A 33 -6.75 -11.81 7.49
C ASP A 33 -5.22 -11.90 7.28
N ARG A 34 -4.67 -11.11 6.37
CA ARG A 34 -3.21 -10.99 6.18
C ARG A 34 -2.64 -9.87 7.05
N ASP A 35 -1.56 -10.18 7.78
CA ASP A 35 -0.72 -9.17 8.45
C ASP A 35 -0.15 -8.22 7.38
N THR A 36 -0.73 -7.03 7.25
CA THR A 36 -0.55 -6.15 6.08
C THR A 36 0.20 -4.88 6.47
N VAL A 37 1.19 -4.51 5.66
CA VAL A 37 1.98 -3.27 5.81
C VAL A 37 1.99 -2.52 4.49
N VAL A 38 1.75 -1.21 4.53
CA VAL A 38 2.00 -0.32 3.39
C VAL A 38 3.33 0.38 3.63
N PHE A 39 4.28 0.18 2.72
CA PHE A 39 5.59 0.83 2.76
C PHE A 39 5.57 2.04 1.83
N LEU A 40 5.61 3.24 2.40
CA LEU A 40 5.66 4.50 1.67
C LEU A 40 7.10 4.84 1.30
N SER A 41 7.34 5.17 0.03
CA SER A 41 8.66 5.57 -0.46
C SER A 41 8.54 6.56 -1.62
N ILE A 42 9.64 7.28 -1.92
CA ILE A 42 9.71 8.26 -3.01
C ILE A 42 8.64 9.36 -2.85
N GLU A 43 7.64 9.44 -3.74
CA GLU A 43 6.57 10.44 -3.67
C GLU A 43 5.44 9.99 -2.75
N GLY A 44 5.30 8.68 -2.54
CA GLY A 44 4.30 8.09 -1.66
C GLY A 44 4.42 8.53 -0.19
N VAL A 45 5.56 9.07 0.22
CA VAL A 45 5.77 9.63 1.58
C VAL A 45 5.00 10.93 1.82
N ARG A 46 4.43 11.55 0.78
CA ARG A 46 3.66 12.80 0.85
C ARG A 46 2.15 12.59 0.99
N LEU A 47 1.67 11.35 0.93
CA LEU A 47 0.28 10.98 1.23
C LEU A 47 0.05 10.93 2.74
#